data_AF-A0A838R9P9-F1
#
_entry.id   AF-A0A838R9P9-F1
#
_cell.length_a   1.000
_cell.length_b   1.000
_cell.length_c   1.000
_cell.angle_alpha   90.00
_cell.angle_beta   90.00
_cell.angle_gamma   90.00
#
_symmetry.space_group_name_H-M   'P 1'
#
loop_
_entity.id
_entity.type
_entity.pdbx_description
1 polymer ?
#
loop_
_entity_poly.entity_id
_entity_poly.type
_entity_poly.pdbx_seq_one_letter_code
_entity_poly.pdbx_strand_id
1 'polypeptide(L)' 'LTPLQRRTSPFAPGPVPAGTVRWVTPRLVAQVGFAEWTSAGVLRHPRFLGLRDDKPARAVRRD' A
#
# COMPACT_ATOMS: atom_id res chain seq x y z
N LEU A 1 -9.82 -5.05 -10.73
CA LEU A 1 -8.93 -3.88 -10.60
C LEU A 1 -8.91 -2.96 -11.83
N THR A 2 -9.44 -3.37 -12.98
CA THR A 2 -9.44 -2.56 -14.22
C THR A 2 -9.87 -1.09 -14.02
N PRO A 3 -10.91 -0.77 -13.22
CA PRO A 3 -11.30 0.63 -12.99
C PRO A 3 -10.25 1.48 -12.26
N LEU A 4 -9.36 0.83 -11.51
CA LEU A 4 -8.31 1.51 -10.74
C LEU A 4 -6.95 1.46 -11.44
N GLN A 5 -6.78 0.64 -12.48
CA GLN A 5 -5.49 0.42 -13.11
C GLN A 5 -4.91 1.73 -13.68
N ARG A 6 -3.59 1.89 -13.53
CA ARG A 6 -2.82 2.98 -14.15
C ARG A 6 -1.49 2.46 -14.69
N ARG A 7 -0.87 3.25 -15.56
CA ARG A 7 0.40 2.89 -16.22
C ARG A 7 1.63 3.15 -15.35
N THR A 8 1.57 4.17 -14.49
CA THR A 8 2.70 4.64 -13.69
C THR A 8 2.45 4.48 -12.20
N SER A 9 3.52 4.44 -11.40
CA SER A 9 3.41 4.47 -9.93
C SER A 9 2.70 5.74 -9.46
N PRO A 10 1.73 5.66 -8.52
CA PRO A 10 1.15 6.85 -7.89
C PRO A 10 1.99 7.39 -6.72
N PHE A 11 3.11 6.73 -6.38
CA PHE A 11 4.00 7.10 -5.29
C PHE A 11 5.28 7.74 -5.81
N ALA A 12 5.98 8.47 -4.93
CA ALA A 12 7.28 9.07 -5.26
C ALA A 12 8.28 8.00 -5.76
N PRO A 13 9.26 8.39 -6.59
CA PRO A 13 10.31 7.49 -7.04
C PRO A 13 11.00 6.80 -5.87
N GLY A 14 11.26 5.50 -5.99
CA GLY A 14 11.83 4.68 -4.93
C GLY A 14 11.92 3.21 -5.36
N PRO A 15 12.41 2.34 -4.47
CA PRO A 15 12.48 0.91 -4.74
C PRO A 15 11.08 0.36 -5.02
N VAL A 16 10.95 -0.30 -6.17
CA VAL A 16 9.72 -0.99 -6.59
C VAL A 16 9.89 -2.48 -6.25
N PRO A 17 8.83 -3.17 -5.79
CA PRO A 17 8.89 -4.62 -5.60
C PRO A 17 9.38 -5.34 -6.85
N ALA A 18 10.18 -6.38 -6.66
CA ALA A 18 10.63 -7.23 -7.77
C ALA A 18 9.42 -7.97 -8.39
N GLY A 19 9.47 -8.21 -9.71
CA GLY A 19 8.45 -8.96 -10.45
C GLY A 19 7.40 -8.09 -11.14
N THR A 20 6.31 -8.73 -11.57
CA THR A 20 5.24 -8.06 -12.32
C THR A 20 4.38 -7.20 -11.40
N VAL A 21 4.49 -5.88 -11.55
CA VAL A 21 3.70 -4.90 -10.80
C VAL A 21 2.54 -4.38 -11.64
N ARG A 22 1.34 -4.34 -11.05
CA ARG A 22 0.18 -3.64 -11.62
C ARG A 22 -0.14 -2.41 -10.78
N TRP A 23 0.12 -1.23 -11.33
CA TRP A 23 -0.18 0.02 -10.64
C TRP A 23 -1.68 0.30 -10.61
N VAL A 24 -2.16 0.80 -9.47
CA VAL A 24 -3.56 1.20 -9.27
C VAL A 24 -3.64 2.59 -8.65
N THR A 25 -4.74 3.28 -8.90
CA THR A 25 -5.08 4.56 -8.25
C THR A 25 -5.37 4.28 -6.77
N PRO A 26 -4.72 4.99 -5.82
CA PRO A 26 -4.76 4.66 -4.40
C PRO A 26 -6.10 5.08 -3.77
N ARG A 27 -7.12 4.25 -3.96
CA ARG A 27 -8.48 4.44 -3.40
C ARG A 27 -8.84 3.45 -2.30
N LEU A 28 -8.19 2.28 -2.28
CA LEU A 28 -8.46 1.21 -1.33
C LEU A 28 -7.56 1.36 -0.11
N VAL A 29 -8.10 1.06 1.08
CA VAL A 29 -7.34 0.97 2.32
C VAL A 29 -7.33 -0.47 2.79
N ALA A 30 -6.14 -0.97 3.14
CA ALA A 30 -5.97 -2.29 3.74
C ALA A 30 -5.60 -2.15 5.21
N GLN A 31 -6.18 -3.00 6.05
CA GLN A 31 -5.67 -3.22 7.39
C GLN A 31 -4.58 -4.28 7.33
N VAL A 32 -3.43 -3.95 7.90
CA VAL A 32 -2.24 -4.82 7.89
C VAL A 32 -1.76 -4.95 9.33
N GLY A 33 -1.65 -6.19 9.81
CA GLY A 33 -0.92 -6.49 11.04
C GLY A 33 0.57 -6.63 10.73
N PHE A 34 1.46 -6.16 11.59
CA PHE A 34 2.90 -6.27 11.39
C PHE A 34 3.62 -6.25 12.74
N ALA A 35 4.89 -6.68 12.76
CA ALA A 35 5.68 -6.73 13.99
C ALA A 35 6.26 -5.36 14.35
N GLU A 36 6.92 -4.70 13.40
CA GLU A 36 7.55 -3.39 13.59
C GLU A 36 7.77 -2.66 12.25
N TRP A 37 8.02 -1.36 12.33
CA TRP A 37 8.63 -0.61 11.24
C TRP A 37 10.14 -0.84 11.25
N THR A 38 10.73 -1.16 10.10
CA THR A 38 12.19 -1.24 9.98
C THR A 38 12.82 0.15 9.87
N SER A 39 14.15 0.24 10.04
CA SER A 39 14.91 1.47 9.79
C SER A 39 14.78 1.98 8.35
N ALA A 40 14.49 1.09 7.39
CA ALA A 40 14.23 1.43 5.99
C ALA A 40 12.78 1.91 5.74
N GLY A 41 11.94 2.01 6.77
CA GLY A 41 10.57 2.51 6.65
C GLY A 41 9.57 1.54 6.02
N VAL A 42 9.86 0.23 6.08
CA VAL A 42 8.94 -0.83 5.60
C VAL A 42 8.44 -1.69 6.77
N LEU A 43 7.32 -2.40 6.56
CA LEU A 43 6.72 -3.27 7.57
C LEU A 43 7.49 -4.60 7.68
N ARG A 44 7.84 -5.03 8.90
CA ARG A 44 8.39 -6.37 9.17
C ARG A 44 7.26 -7.37 9.41
N HIS A 45 7.32 -8.51 8.71
CA HIS A 45 6.34 -9.61 8.75
C HIS A 45 4.88 -9.12 8.57
N PRO A 46 4.56 -8.41 7.48
CA PRO A 46 3.21 -7.90 7.25
C PRO A 46 2.24 -9.04 6.95
N ARG A 47 1.04 -8.96 7.54
CA ARG A 47 -0.09 -9.86 7.26
C ARG A 47 -1.31 -9.04 6.87
N PHE A 48 -1.92 -9.38 5.74
CA PHE A 48 -3.17 -8.76 5.31
C PHE A 48 -4.31 -9.23 6.21
N LEU A 49 -5.06 -8.28 6.78
CA LEU A 49 -6.21 -8.56 7.65
C LEU A 49 -7.53 -8.34 6.93
N GLY A 50 -7.58 -7.40 5.97
CA GLY A 50 -8.80 -7.07 5.23
C GLY A 50 -8.75 -5.69 4.58
N LEU A 51 -9.77 -5.38 3.79
CA LEU A 51 -10.00 -4.02 3.29
C LEU A 51 -10.82 -3.22 4.31
N ARG A 52 -10.62 -1.90 4.31
CA ARG A 52 -11.34 -0.94 5.14
C ARG A 52 -12.06 0.06 4.27
N ASP A 53 -13.34 -0.18 4.06
CA ASP A 53 -14.22 0.73 3.32
C ASP A 53 -14.69 1.90 4.18
N ASP A 54 -14.49 1.82 5.50
CA ASP A 54 -14.86 2.82 6.50
C ASP A 54 -13.84 3.96 6.63
N LYS A 55 -12.63 3.81 6.08
CA LYS A 55 -11.54 4.79 6.19
C LYS A 55 -11.15 5.35 4.82
N PRO A 56 -11.14 6.69 4.62
CA PRO A 56 -10.70 7.25 3.35
C PRO A 56 -9.18 7.11 3.18
N ALA A 57 -8.74 6.74 1.98
CA ALA A 57 -7.32 6.54 1.66
C ALA A 57 -6.43 7.74 2.01
N ARG A 58 -6.95 8.96 1.85
CA ARG A 58 -6.23 10.20 2.17
C ARG A 58 -6.01 10.41 3.67
N ALA A 59 -6.70 9.70 4.55
CA ALA A 59 -6.52 9.78 6.00
C ALA A 59 -5.51 8.75 6.54
N VAL A 60 -4.96 7.89 5.70
CA VAL A 60 -3.91 6.94 6.13
C VAL A 60 -2.59 7.70 6.29
N ARG A 61 -2.03 7.67 7.50
CA ARG A 61 -0.73 8.23 7.86
C ARG A 61 0.10 7.15 8.56
N ARG A 62 1.41 7.38 8.60
CA ARG A 62 2.27 6.66 9.53
C ARG A 62 2.08 7.34 10.89
N ASP A 63 1.66 6.57 11.88
CA ASP A 63 1.66 6.99 13.27
C ASP A 63 3.10 7.00 13.82
#